data_AF-A0AAQ4CUQ8-F1
#
_entry.id   AF-A0AAQ4CUQ8-F1
#
_cell.length_a   1.000
_cell.length_b   1.000
_cell.length_c   1.000
_cell.angle_alpha   90.00
_cell.angle_beta   90.00
_cell.angle_gamma   90.00
#
_symmetry.space_group_name_H-M   'P 1'
#
loop_
_entity.id
_entity.type
_entity.pdbx_description
1 polymer ?
#
loop_
_entity_poly.entity_id
_entity_poly.type
_entity_poly.pdbx_seq_one_letter_code
_entity_poly.pdbx_strand_id
1 'polypeptide(L)'
;MWIRDPLDLLLFEHSVLRIRYTIALSLLDRCEDEAFRILSETHDFVVNWHAKIEDKYLFPLYGEKAKPLHNDHLLIEKYGNSVIKDRIKNWVPRYVKIVLDHNKNEEVILFPLKINTEGIMEKILKEMEKYPKYFEITGLR
;
A
#
# COMPACT_ATOMS: atom_id res chain seq x y z
N MET A 1 17.39 11.77 -5.36
CA MET A 1 16.16 11.01 -5.07
C MET A 1 14.96 11.84 -5.51
N TRP A 2 14.01 11.28 -6.26
CA TRP A 2 12.84 12.03 -6.76
C TRP A 2 11.73 12.19 -5.72
N ILE A 3 11.83 11.47 -4.60
CA ILE A 3 10.94 11.58 -3.44
C ILE A 3 11.36 12.82 -2.64
N ARG A 4 10.55 13.88 -2.69
CA ARG A 4 10.84 15.16 -2.01
C ARG A 4 9.93 15.40 -0.82
N ASP A 5 8.72 14.86 -0.85
CA ASP A 5 7.74 14.98 0.20
C ASP A 5 6.99 13.64 0.44
N PRO A 6 6.12 13.56 1.47
CA PRO A 6 5.37 12.36 1.76
C PRO A 6 4.42 11.90 0.64
N LEU A 7 3.89 12.81 -0.17
CA LEU A 7 2.99 12.43 -1.27
C LEU A 7 3.78 11.79 -2.42
N ASP A 8 4.97 12.31 -2.73
CA ASP A 8 5.89 11.66 -3.68
C ASP A 8 6.22 10.23 -3.22
N LEU A 9 6.43 10.04 -1.91
CA LEU A 9 6.71 8.73 -1.32
C LEU A 9 5.54 7.77 -1.51
N LEU A 10 4.31 8.18 -1.18
CA LEU A 10 3.12 7.33 -1.36
C LEU A 10 2.85 7.02 -2.83
N LEU A 11 3.01 7.97 -3.74
CA LEU A 11 2.91 7.75 -5.18
C LEU A 11 3.94 6.73 -5.70
N PHE A 12 5.17 6.81 -5.17
CA PHE A 12 6.19 5.82 -5.44
C PHE A 12 5.78 4.43 -4.93
N GLU A 13 5.29 4.34 -3.69
CA GLU A 13 4.80 3.09 -3.10
C GLU A 13 3.64 2.50 -3.92
N HIS A 14 2.67 3.31 -4.36
CA HIS A 14 1.58 2.86 -5.26
C HIS A 14 2.10 2.27 -6.57
N SER A 15 3.19 2.84 -7.10
CA SER A 15 3.84 2.32 -8.31
C SER A 15 4.50 0.96 -8.06
N VAL A 16 5.16 0.80 -6.91
CA VAL A 16 5.71 -0.49 -6.46
C VAL A 16 4.59 -1.52 -6.31
N LEU A 17 3.49 -1.17 -5.65
CA LEU A 17 2.34 -2.06 -5.46
C LEU A 17 1.76 -2.52 -6.81
N ARG A 18 1.55 -1.60 -7.76
CA ARG A 18 1.09 -1.93 -9.12
C ARG A 18 1.99 -2.94 -9.81
N ILE A 19 3.31 -2.78 -9.73
CA ILE A 19 4.27 -3.72 -10.34
C ILE A 19 4.19 -5.09 -9.65
N ARG A 20 4.26 -5.13 -8.31
CA ARG A 20 4.24 -6.38 -7.54
C ARG A 20 2.97 -7.18 -7.77
N TYR A 21 1.80 -6.53 -7.76
CA TYR A 21 0.54 -7.19 -8.07
C TYR A 21 0.46 -7.67 -9.51
N THR A 22 0.98 -6.92 -10.48
CA THR A 22 1.04 -7.36 -11.88
C THR A 22 1.87 -8.64 -12.02
N ILE A 23 3.03 -8.71 -11.35
CA ILE A 23 3.88 -9.90 -11.34
C ILE A 23 3.13 -11.08 -10.70
N ALA A 24 2.57 -10.89 -9.51
CA ALA A 24 1.85 -11.93 -8.80
C ALA A 24 0.67 -12.50 -9.61
N LEU A 25 -0.13 -11.64 -10.23
CA LEU A 25 -1.25 -12.07 -11.08
C LEU A 25 -0.76 -12.86 -12.30
N SER A 26 0.35 -12.45 -12.91
CA SER A 26 0.92 -13.16 -14.07
C SER A 26 1.43 -14.58 -13.72
N LEU A 27 1.76 -14.81 -12.45
CA LEU A 27 2.28 -16.06 -11.93
C LEU A 27 1.18 -16.98 -11.38
N LEU A 28 -0.03 -16.47 -11.15
CA LEU A 28 -1.08 -17.18 -10.41
C LEU A 28 -1.45 -18.55 -11.01
N ASP A 29 -1.38 -18.70 -12.33
CA ASP A 29 -1.62 -19.96 -13.05
C ASP A 29 -0.35 -20.74 -13.43
N ARG A 30 0.83 -20.13 -13.25
CA ARG A 30 2.12 -20.68 -13.71
C ARG A 30 2.99 -21.19 -12.58
N CYS A 31 2.99 -20.48 -11.45
CA CYS A 31 3.78 -20.76 -10.27
C CYS A 31 3.03 -20.20 -9.06
N GLU A 32 2.03 -20.96 -8.60
CA GLU A 32 1.10 -20.49 -7.56
C GLU A 32 1.82 -20.15 -6.25
N ASP A 33 2.79 -20.97 -5.82
CA ASP A 33 3.53 -20.71 -4.59
C ASP A 33 4.30 -19.39 -4.63
N GLU A 34 4.95 -19.10 -5.74
CA GLU A 34 5.67 -17.84 -5.92
C GLU A 34 4.70 -16.65 -6.00
N ALA A 35 3.56 -16.82 -6.68
CA ALA A 35 2.50 -15.82 -6.70
C ALA A 35 2.02 -15.49 -5.28
N PHE A 36 1.70 -16.50 -4.47
CA PHE A 36 1.24 -16.31 -3.08
C PHE A 36 2.33 -15.77 -2.16
N ARG A 37 3.61 -16.12 -2.38
CA ARG A 37 4.73 -15.50 -1.67
C ARG A 37 4.76 -13.99 -1.91
N ILE A 38 4.73 -13.57 -3.18
CA ILE A 38 4.72 -12.14 -3.54
C ILE A 38 3.48 -11.45 -3.00
N LEU A 39 2.29 -12.07 -3.10
CA LEU A 39 1.05 -11.52 -2.56
C LEU A 39 1.09 -11.35 -1.04
N SER A 40 1.64 -12.33 -0.32
CA SER A 40 1.77 -12.30 1.14
C SER A 40 2.72 -11.18 1.58
N GLU A 41 3.90 -11.09 0.97
CA GLU A 41 4.86 -10.01 1.24
C GLU A 41 4.28 -8.62 0.92
N THR A 42 3.56 -8.52 -0.20
CA THR A 42 2.94 -7.25 -0.60
C THR A 42 1.79 -6.87 0.34
N HIS A 43 0.97 -7.84 0.76
CA HIS A 43 -0.09 -7.62 1.74
C HIS A 43 0.45 -7.17 3.10
N ASP A 44 1.52 -7.82 3.57
CA ASP A 44 2.22 -7.41 4.80
C ASP A 44 2.71 -5.97 4.70
N PHE A 45 3.31 -5.59 3.57
CA PHE A 45 3.71 -4.20 3.34
C PHE A 45 2.53 -3.22 3.35
N VAL A 46 1.43 -3.55 2.66
CA VAL A 46 0.24 -2.69 2.61
C VAL A 46 -0.32 -2.46 4.02
N VAL A 47 -0.53 -3.53 4.79
CA VAL A 47 -1.19 -3.44 6.10
C VAL A 47 -0.26 -2.95 7.20
N ASN A 48 1.00 -3.42 7.21
CA ASN A 48 1.91 -3.17 8.32
C ASN A 48 2.83 -1.96 8.12
N TRP A 49 2.89 -1.41 6.91
CA TRP A 49 3.61 -0.19 6.61
C TRP A 49 2.71 0.89 6.00
N HIS A 50 2.27 0.69 4.75
CA HIS A 50 1.71 1.75 3.90
C HIS A 50 0.46 2.39 4.53
N ALA A 51 -0.56 1.58 4.82
CA ALA A 51 -1.79 2.04 5.43
C ALA A 51 -1.55 2.70 6.81
N LYS A 52 -0.58 2.20 7.58
CA LYS A 52 -0.25 2.78 8.90
C LYS A 52 0.40 4.16 8.77
N ILE A 53 1.27 4.36 7.77
CA ILE A 53 1.88 5.67 7.50
C ILE A 53 0.79 6.66 7.08
N GLU A 54 -0.11 6.24 6.21
CA GLU A 54 -1.24 7.06 5.76
C GLU A 54 -2.15 7.46 6.92
N ASP A 55 -2.64 6.48 7.69
CA ASP A 55 -3.55 6.70 8.81
C ASP A 55 -2.94 7.56 9.91
N LYS A 56 -1.64 7.38 10.17
CA LYS A 56 -0.95 8.07 11.25
C LYS A 56 -0.55 9.50 10.89
N TYR A 57 -0.13 9.73 9.65
CA TYR A 57 0.53 10.99 9.28
C TYR A 57 -0.17 11.79 8.19
N LEU A 58 -0.84 11.14 7.22
CA LEU A 58 -1.39 11.83 6.05
C LEU A 58 -2.89 12.05 6.16
N PHE A 59 -3.67 10.99 6.41
CA PHE A 59 -5.13 11.07 6.50
C PHE A 59 -5.66 12.09 7.52
N PRO A 60 -5.02 12.28 8.70
CA PRO A 60 -5.43 13.32 9.63
C PRO A 60 -5.40 14.74 9.03
N LEU A 61 -4.53 15.01 8.04
CA LEU A 61 -4.41 16.32 7.39
C LEU A 61 -5.56 16.59 6.41
N TYR A 62 -6.22 15.53 5.92
CA TYR A 62 -7.36 15.61 5.01
C TYR A 62 -8.72 15.66 5.74
N GLY A 63 -8.75 15.31 7.03
CA GLY A 63 -9.96 15.29 7.85
C GLY A 63 -11.03 14.33 7.31
N GLU A 64 -12.30 14.74 7.34
CA GLU A 64 -13.44 13.88 6.96
C GLU A 64 -13.35 13.32 5.53
N LYS A 65 -12.61 13.98 4.62
CA LYS A 65 -12.44 13.50 3.24
C LYS A 65 -11.68 12.18 3.16
N ALA A 66 -10.78 11.90 4.11
CA ALA A 66 -10.01 10.66 4.14
C ALA A 66 -10.76 9.51 4.84
N LYS A 67 -11.85 9.79 5.54
CA LYS A 67 -12.58 8.78 6.34
C LYS A 67 -13.04 7.56 5.53
N PRO A 68 -13.57 7.68 4.29
CA PRO A 68 -13.89 6.49 3.50
C PRO A 68 -12.66 5.63 3.19
N LEU A 69 -11.53 6.26 2.88
CA LEU A 69 -10.29 5.59 2.52
C LEU A 69 -9.62 4.93 3.75
N HIS A 70 -9.72 5.57 4.92
CA HIS A 70 -9.37 4.93 6.20
C HIS A 70 -10.18 3.65 6.44
N ASN A 71 -11.48 3.66 6.13
CA ASN A 71 -12.31 2.45 6.29
C ASN A 71 -11.94 1.36 5.28
N ASP A 72 -11.48 1.74 4.09
CA ASP A 72 -11.00 0.78 3.08
C ASP A 72 -9.78 0.00 3.57
N HIS A 73 -8.91 0.59 4.41
CA HIS A 73 -7.79 -0.14 5.03
C HIS A 73 -8.27 -1.37 5.83
N LEU A 74 -9.37 -1.24 6.56
CA LEU A 74 -9.95 -2.37 7.31
C LEU A 74 -10.50 -3.45 6.37
N LEU A 75 -11.09 -3.05 5.24
CA LEU A 75 -11.54 -3.99 4.22
C LEU A 75 -10.36 -4.71 3.57
N ILE A 76 -9.31 -3.98 3.21
CA ILE A 76 -8.07 -4.50 2.62
C ILE A 76 -7.41 -5.50 3.57
N GLU A 77 -7.28 -5.14 4.84
CA GLU A 77 -6.73 -6.01 5.87
C GLU A 77 -7.55 -7.29 6.01
N LYS A 78 -8.86 -7.19 6.25
CA LYS A 78 -9.71 -8.36 6.51
C LYS A 78 -9.83 -9.27 5.28
N TYR A 79 -10.15 -8.70 4.12
CA TYR A 79 -10.32 -9.45 2.89
C TYR A 79 -8.99 -10.06 2.43
N GLY A 80 -7.92 -9.27 2.47
CA GLY A 80 -6.57 -9.72 2.14
C GLY A 80 -6.11 -10.85 3.04
N ASN A 81 -6.28 -10.73 4.37
CA ASN A 81 -5.92 -11.79 5.31
C ASN A 81 -6.60 -13.13 4.98
N SER A 82 -7.90 -13.13 4.66
CA SER A 82 -8.59 -14.34 4.24
C SER A 82 -8.03 -14.90 2.92
N VAL A 83 -7.82 -14.04 1.92
CA VAL A 83 -7.28 -14.47 0.61
C VAL A 83 -5.88 -15.08 0.75
N ILE A 84 -5.00 -14.45 1.54
CA ILE A 84 -3.60 -14.87 1.70
C ILE A 84 -3.49 -16.10 2.60
N LYS A 85 -4.13 -16.10 3.77
CA LYS A 85 -4.00 -17.18 4.75
C LYS A 85 -4.59 -18.50 4.24
N ASP A 86 -5.77 -18.43 3.64
CA ASP A 86 -6.49 -19.60 3.16
C ASP A 86 -6.16 -19.92 1.68
N ARG A 87 -5.23 -19.15 1.08
CA ARG A 87 -4.76 -19.28 -0.30
C ARG A 87 -5.89 -19.38 -1.33
N ILE A 88 -6.90 -18.52 -1.20
CA ILE A 88 -8.12 -18.56 -2.01
C ILE A 88 -7.87 -17.93 -3.39
N LYS A 89 -7.28 -18.71 -4.31
CA LYS A 89 -6.83 -18.26 -5.63
C LYS A 89 -7.87 -17.47 -6.44
N ASN A 90 -9.11 -17.95 -6.50
CA ASN A 90 -10.19 -17.29 -7.25
C ASN A 90 -10.61 -15.92 -6.68
N TRP A 91 -10.19 -15.58 -5.47
CA TRP A 91 -10.45 -14.27 -4.84
C TRP A 91 -9.30 -13.28 -5.02
N VAL A 92 -8.11 -13.76 -5.41
CA VAL A 92 -6.92 -12.92 -5.62
C VAL A 92 -7.18 -11.75 -6.57
N PRO A 93 -7.79 -11.91 -7.77
CA PRO A 93 -8.02 -10.78 -8.66
C PRO A 93 -8.88 -9.68 -8.04
N ARG A 94 -9.87 -10.07 -7.24
CA ARG A 94 -10.75 -9.13 -6.53
C ARG A 94 -10.00 -8.40 -5.42
N TYR A 95 -9.19 -9.11 -4.63
CA TYR A 95 -8.35 -8.51 -3.60
C TYR A 95 -7.40 -7.46 -4.20
N VAL A 96 -6.68 -7.81 -5.27
CA VAL A 96 -5.78 -6.88 -5.97
C VAL A 96 -6.55 -5.66 -6.47
N LYS A 97 -7.72 -5.86 -7.08
CA LYS A 97 -8.56 -4.75 -7.55
C LYS A 97 -8.95 -3.80 -6.41
N ILE A 98 -9.32 -4.31 -5.23
CA ILE A 98 -9.67 -3.46 -4.07
C ILE A 98 -8.51 -2.55 -3.70
N VAL A 99 -7.28 -3.09 -3.58
CA VAL A 99 -6.10 -2.30 -3.21
C VAL A 99 -5.77 -1.25 -4.29
N LEU A 100 -5.79 -1.65 -5.56
CA LEU A 100 -5.45 -0.74 -6.66
C LEU A 100 -6.51 0.36 -6.87
N ASP A 101 -7.79 0.05 -6.69
CA ASP A 101 -8.86 1.05 -6.74
C ASP A 101 -8.74 2.03 -5.57
N HIS A 102 -8.41 1.54 -4.37
CA HIS A 102 -8.15 2.37 -3.20
C HIS A 102 -7.01 3.36 -3.46
N ASN A 103 -5.83 2.86 -3.90
CA ASN A 103 -4.71 3.74 -4.27
C ASN A 103 -5.08 4.73 -5.37
N LYS A 104 -5.90 4.30 -6.35
CA LYS A 104 -6.35 5.21 -7.41
C LYS A 104 -7.28 6.30 -6.88
N ASN A 105 -8.15 5.98 -5.92
CA ASN A 105 -9.05 6.93 -5.30
C ASN A 105 -8.28 7.97 -4.48
N GLU A 106 -7.25 7.57 -3.74
CA GLU A 106 -6.37 8.49 -3.03
C GLU A 106 -5.69 9.48 -3.97
N GLU A 107 -5.09 8.96 -5.05
CA GLU A 107 -4.42 9.75 -6.09
C GLU A 107 -5.34 10.79 -6.75
N VAL A 108 -6.63 10.48 -6.88
CA VAL A 108 -7.60 11.33 -7.58
C VAL A 108 -8.33 12.27 -6.61
N ILE A 109 -8.59 11.84 -5.39
CA ILE A 109 -9.49 12.53 -4.44
C ILE A 109 -8.69 13.29 -3.38
N LEU A 110 -7.65 12.68 -2.80
CA LEU A 110 -6.90 13.25 -1.68
C LEU A 110 -5.64 13.96 -2.14
N PHE A 111 -4.77 13.29 -2.90
CA PHE A 111 -3.44 13.81 -3.22
C PHE A 111 -3.45 15.17 -3.96
N PRO A 112 -4.46 15.52 -4.78
CA PRO A 112 -4.53 16.86 -5.38
C PRO A 112 -4.89 17.99 -4.40
N LEU A 113 -5.38 17.66 -3.20
CA LEU A 113 -5.76 18.65 -2.20
C LEU A 113 -4.51 19.20 -1.49
N LYS A 114 -4.47 20.52 -1.32
CA LYS A 114 -3.38 21.17 -0.59
C LYS A 114 -3.45 20.82 0.89
N ILE A 115 -2.38 20.20 1.39
CA ILE A 115 -2.15 19.90 2.80
C ILE A 115 -0.78 20.45 3.22
N ASN A 116 -0.61 20.73 4.51
CA ASN A 116 0.71 21.07 5.05
C ASN A 116 1.43 19.79 5.50
N THR A 117 2.49 19.41 4.79
CA THR A 117 3.31 18.23 5.07
C THR A 117 4.64 18.55 5.78
N GLU A 118 4.80 19.78 6.26
CA GLU A 118 6.03 20.23 6.92
C GLU A 118 6.41 19.32 8.12
N GLY A 119 7.66 18.85 8.11
CA GLY A 119 8.20 17.96 9.16
C GLY A 119 7.61 16.55 9.20
N ILE A 120 6.70 16.18 8.28
CA ILE A 120 6.12 14.82 8.25
C ILE A 120 7.10 13.81 7.66
N MET A 121 7.81 14.20 6.59
CA MET A 121 8.77 13.31 5.94
C MET A 121 9.82 12.77 6.93
N GLU A 122 10.36 13.61 7.80
CA GLU A 122 11.31 13.20 8.84
C GLU A 122 10.72 12.17 9.81
N LYS A 123 9.44 12.28 10.14
CA LYS A 123 8.75 11.31 11.01
C LYS A 123 8.58 9.97 10.30
N ILE A 124 8.20 9.99 9.02
CA ILE A 124 8.06 8.78 8.20
C ILE A 124 9.41 8.07 8.07
N LEU A 125 10.49 8.81 7.80
CA LEU A 125 11.84 8.24 7.71
C LEU A 125 12.26 7.53 9.01
N LYS A 126 11.93 8.09 10.17
CA LYS A 126 12.19 7.42 11.47
C LYS A 126 11.35 6.16 11.68
N GLU A 127 10.14 6.08 11.12
CA GLU A 127 9.36 4.83 11.14
C GLU A 127 9.93 3.82 10.15
N MET A 128 10.46 4.28 9.01
CA MET A 128 11.07 3.43 7.98
C MET A 128 12.24 2.62 8.52
N GLU A 129 13.07 3.23 9.38
CA GLU A 129 14.16 2.54 10.09
C GLU A 129 13.68 1.34 10.93
N LYS A 130 12.43 1.36 11.39
CA LYS A 130 11.82 0.29 12.19
C LYS A 130 11.10 -0.76 11.34
N TYR A 131 11.02 -0.57 10.02
CA TYR A 131 10.39 -1.50 9.10
C TYR A 131 11.42 -2.00 8.05
N PRO A 132 12.29 -2.97 8.41
CA PRO A 132 13.43 -3.37 7.57
C PRO A 132 13.03 -3.85 6.16
N LYS A 133 11.84 -4.46 6.04
CA LYS A 133 11.29 -4.93 4.76
C LYS A 133 11.01 -3.81 3.77
N TYR A 134 11.02 -2.54 4.18
CA TYR A 134 10.73 -1.40 3.31
C TYR A 134 11.62 -1.43 2.05
N PHE A 135 12.93 -1.51 2.26
CA PHE A 135 13.92 -1.46 1.17
C PHE A 135 13.87 -2.70 0.28
N GLU A 136 13.56 -3.87 0.86
CA GLU A 136 13.40 -5.11 0.11
C GLU A 136 12.18 -5.07 -0.82
N ILE A 137 11.06 -4.52 -0.33
CA ILE A 137 9.81 -4.43 -1.10
C ILE A 137 9.90 -3.36 -2.18
N THR A 138 10.48 -2.20 -1.85
CA THR A 138 10.53 -1.02 -2.72
C THR A 138 11.73 -0.99 -3.66
N GLY A 139 12.80 -1.71 -3.35
CA GLY A 139 14.05 -1.70 -4.11
C GLY A 139 14.89 -0.44 -3.95
N LEU A 140 14.54 0.46 -3.01
CA LEU A 140 15.39 1.60 -2.66
C LEU A 140 16.68 1.12 -2.00
N ARG A 141 17.82 1.66 -2.42
CA ARG A 141 19.17 1.33 -1.94
C ARG A 141 20.02 2.59 -1.87
#